data_AF-A0A1D8RZA7-F1
#
_entry.id   AF-A0A1D8RZA7-F1
#
_cell.length_a   1.000
_cell.length_b   1.000
_cell.length_c   1.000
_cell.angle_alpha   90.00
_cell.angle_beta   90.00
_cell.angle_gamma   90.00
#
_symmetry.space_group_name_H-M   'P 1'
#
loop_
_entity.id
_entity.type
_entity.pdbx_description
1 polymer ?
#
loop_
_entity_poly.entity_id
_entity_poly.type
_entity_poly.pdbx_seq_one_letter_code
_entity_poly.pdbx_strand_id
1 'polypeptide(L)'
;MSISPLIIGEFDDSILTKYFGQAGYGVFCAPTMIEDHVMEQFNVSIIGKTNDIKEHYYLISPERKVKNPAVQHLLTEGKKLFKQPMA
;
A
#
# COMPACT_ATOMS: atom_id res chain seq x y z
N MET A 1 -19.49 24.04 2.46
CA MET A 1 -19.76 22.96 3.44
C MET A 1 -18.44 22.31 3.77
N SER A 2 -18.04 22.28 5.05
CA SER A 2 -16.90 21.49 5.51
C SER A 2 -17.38 20.07 5.81
N ILE A 3 -16.74 19.08 5.18
CA ILE A 3 -16.93 17.67 5.53
C ILE A 3 -15.90 17.35 6.62
N SER A 4 -16.33 16.75 7.74
CA SER A 4 -15.45 16.25 8.79
C SER A 4 -15.74 14.77 9.03
N PRO A 5 -14.73 13.89 9.06
CA PRO A 5 -14.95 12.49 9.38
C PRO A 5 -15.34 12.33 10.85
N LEU A 6 -16.12 11.29 11.13
CA LEU A 6 -16.33 10.77 12.48
C LEU A 6 -15.35 9.62 12.70
N ILE A 7 -14.46 9.75 13.69
CA ILE A 7 -13.52 8.68 14.03
C ILE A 7 -14.26 7.64 14.86
N ILE A 8 -14.40 6.43 14.31
CA ILE A 8 -15.07 5.30 14.96
C ILE A 8 -14.10 4.22 15.47
N GLY A 9 -12.81 4.35 15.13
CA GLY A 9 -11.75 3.43 15.52
C GLY A 9 -10.39 3.87 14.99
N GLU A 10 -9.35 3.56 15.75
CA GLU A 10 -7.94 3.76 15.39
C GLU A 10 -7.24 2.40 15.43
N PHE A 11 -6.47 2.10 14.40
CA PHE A 11 -5.85 0.80 14.21
C PHE A 11 -4.40 0.98 13.78
N ASP A 12 -3.50 0.19 14.37
CA ASP A 12 -2.09 0.14 13.95
C ASP A 12 -1.88 -0.73 12.70
N ASP A 13 -2.83 -1.64 12.40
CA ASP A 13 -2.76 -2.57 11.28
C ASP A 13 -3.74 -2.19 10.15
N SER A 14 -3.20 -2.02 8.94
CA SER A 14 -3.99 -1.61 7.78
C SER A 14 -4.98 -2.69 7.29
N ILE A 15 -4.70 -3.98 7.55
CA ILE A 15 -5.55 -5.08 7.10
C ILE A 15 -6.80 -5.14 7.97
N LEU A 16 -6.65 -4.98 9.28
CA LEU A 16 -7.77 -4.89 10.21
C LEU A 16 -8.73 -3.76 9.81
N THR A 17 -8.21 -2.57 9.50
CA THR A 17 -9.00 -1.45 8.98
C THR A 17 -9.81 -1.81 7.74
N LYS A 18 -9.22 -2.56 6.79
CA LYS A 18 -9.91 -3.01 5.57
C LYS A 18 -11.04 -3.99 5.87
N TYR A 19 -10.87 -4.90 6.83
CA TYR A 19 -11.94 -5.81 7.25
C TYR A 19 -13.14 -5.07 7.88
N PHE A 20 -12.89 -4.02 8.66
CA PHE A 20 -13.98 -3.17 9.16
C PHE A 20 -14.71 -2.44 8.02
N GLY A 21 -13.96 -1.93 7.03
CA GLY A 21 -14.54 -1.35 5.83
C GLY A 21 -15.38 -2.34 5.02
N GLN A 22 -14.88 -3.56 4.83
CA GLN A 22 -15.60 -4.67 4.18
C GLN A 22 -16.91 -5.00 4.92
N ALA A 23 -16.91 -4.95 6.25
CA ALA A 23 -18.11 -5.17 7.07
C ALA A 23 -19.06 -3.95 7.11
N GLY A 24 -18.74 -2.86 6.41
CA GLY A 24 -19.61 -1.69 6.26
C GLY A 24 -19.53 -0.68 7.41
N TYR A 25 -18.53 -0.77 8.29
CA TYR A 25 -18.42 0.13 9.43
C TYR A 25 -17.89 1.52 9.05
N GLY A 26 -17.22 1.69 7.91
CA GLY A 26 -16.70 3.00 7.51
C GLY A 26 -15.92 3.00 6.21
N VAL A 27 -15.17 4.08 5.99
CA VAL A 27 -14.29 4.29 4.83
C VAL A 27 -12.84 4.19 5.26
N PHE A 28 -11.97 3.73 4.36
CA PHE A 28 -10.53 3.63 4.60
C PHE A 28 -9.74 4.05 3.37
N CYS A 29 -8.46 4.38 3.56
CA CYS A 29 -7.55 4.72 2.47
C CYS A 29 -6.78 3.47 2.03
N ALA A 30 -6.54 3.36 0.73
CA ALA A 30 -5.64 2.36 0.15
C ALA A 30 -4.78 3.00 -0.96
N PRO A 31 -3.56 2.50 -1.20
CA PRO A 31 -2.72 3.01 -2.27
C PRO A 31 -3.34 2.72 -3.63
N THR A 32 -3.36 3.72 -4.51
CA THR A 32 -3.89 3.60 -5.88
C THR A 32 -3.24 2.46 -6.67
N MET A 33 -1.97 2.13 -6.38
CA MET A 33 -1.23 1.06 -7.05
C MET A 33 -1.84 -0.34 -6.85
N ILE A 34 -2.60 -0.55 -5.77
CA ILE A 34 -3.20 -1.85 -5.43
C ILE A 34 -4.73 -1.79 -5.35
N GLU A 35 -5.35 -0.76 -5.94
CA GLU A 35 -6.79 -0.52 -5.79
C GLU A 35 -7.65 -1.68 -6.29
N ASP A 36 -7.32 -2.26 -7.44
CA ASP A 36 -8.06 -3.38 -8.03
C ASP A 36 -8.04 -4.59 -7.10
N HIS A 37 -6.87 -4.90 -6.55
CA HIS A 37 -6.69 -6.00 -5.61
C HIS A 37 -7.48 -5.77 -4.31
N VAL A 38 -7.50 -4.53 -3.80
CA VAL A 38 -8.26 -4.19 -2.59
C VAL A 38 -9.77 -4.30 -2.84
N MET A 39 -10.27 -3.81 -3.98
CA MET A 39 -11.68 -3.92 -4.33
C MET A 39 -12.11 -5.38 -4.46
N GLU A 40 -11.31 -6.21 -5.14
CA GLU A 40 -11.60 -7.63 -5.33
C GLU A 40 -11.56 -8.40 -4.01
N GLN A 41 -10.50 -8.22 -3.21
CA GLN A 41 -10.31 -9.00 -1.98
C GLN A 41 -11.30 -8.63 -0.88
N PHE A 42 -11.62 -7.35 -0.73
CA PHE A 42 -12.45 -6.85 0.37
C PHE A 42 -13.89 -6.53 -0.07
N ASN A 43 -14.24 -6.73 -1.35
CA ASN A 43 -15.56 -6.45 -1.92
C ASN A 43 -16.06 -5.03 -1.58
N VAL A 44 -15.21 -4.04 -1.85
CA VAL A 44 -15.46 -2.61 -1.61
C VAL A 44 -15.42 -1.83 -2.92
N SER A 45 -15.84 -0.56 -2.89
CA SER A 45 -15.81 0.34 -4.05
C SER A 45 -15.05 1.64 -3.74
N ILE A 46 -14.53 2.27 -4.79
CA ILE A 46 -13.82 3.55 -4.69
C ILE A 46 -14.84 4.69 -4.58
N ILE A 47 -14.68 5.53 -3.58
CA ILE A 47 -15.48 6.76 -3.38
C ILE A 47 -14.72 8.04 -3.78
N GLY A 48 -13.42 7.95 -4.00
CA GLY A 48 -12.56 9.08 -4.38
C GLY A 48 -11.09 8.70 -4.42
N LYS A 49 -10.28 9.57 -5.06
CA LYS A 49 -8.82 9.47 -5.11
C LYS A 49 -8.22 10.85 -4.81
N THR A 50 -7.06 10.88 -4.19
CA THR A 50 -6.29 12.12 -3.97
C THR A 50 -4.82 11.90 -4.33
N ASN A 51 -4.13 12.98 -4.71
CA ASN A 51 -2.69 13.02 -4.91
C ASN A 51 -1.96 13.75 -3.77
N ASP A 52 -2.69 14.17 -2.72
CA ASP A 52 -2.15 14.92 -1.58
C ASP A 52 -1.30 14.04 -0.66
N ILE A 53 -1.53 12.73 -0.70
CA ILE A 53 -0.80 11.72 0.07
C ILE A 53 0.00 10.87 -0.91
N LYS A 54 1.31 10.73 -0.64
CA LYS A 54 2.21 9.89 -1.42
C LYS A 54 2.87 8.88 -0.51
N GLU A 55 2.83 7.62 -0.92
CA GLU A 55 3.57 6.54 -0.27
C GLU A 55 4.83 6.22 -1.08
N HIS A 56 5.93 5.94 -0.38
CA HIS A 56 7.18 5.54 -0.98
C HIS A 56 7.46 4.07 -0.67
N TYR A 57 7.79 3.30 -1.70
CA TYR A 57 8.19 1.90 -1.60
C TYR A 57 9.68 1.77 -1.90
N TYR A 58 10.40 1.07 -1.03
CA TYR A 58 11.86 0.95 -1.11
C TYR A 58 12.29 -0.51 -1.21
N LEU A 59 13.24 -0.78 -2.10
CA LEU A 59 13.98 -2.04 -2.13
C LEU A 59 15.26 -1.89 -1.31
N ILE A 60 15.27 -2.42 -0.10
CA ILE A 60 16.42 -2.33 0.82
C ILE A 60 17.11 -3.70 0.89
N SER A 61 18.43 -3.71 0.71
CA SER A 61 19.22 -4.94 0.81
C SER A 61 20.52 -4.72 1.57
N PRO A 62 20.90 -5.61 2.51
CA PRO A 62 22.15 -5.47 3.24
C PRO A 62 23.32 -5.98 2.37
N GLU A 63 24.36 -5.16 2.24
CA GLU A 63 25.51 -5.38 1.36
C GLU A 63 26.16 -6.77 1.55
N ARG A 64 26.27 -7.24 2.80
CA ARG A 64 26.81 -8.58 3.13
C ARG A 64 26.05 -9.76 2.50
N LYS A 65 24.74 -9.63 2.22
CA LYS A 65 23.92 -10.71 1.63
C LYS A 65 23.89 -10.69 0.11
N VAL A 66 24.37 -9.61 -0.53
CA VAL A 66 24.35 -9.42 -1.99
C VAL A 66 25.28 -10.42 -2.71
N LYS A 67 26.19 -11.10 -2.02
CA LYS A 67 27.05 -12.13 -2.63
C LYS A 67 26.32 -13.45 -2.95
N ASN A 68 25.14 -13.69 -2.38
CA ASN A 68 24.39 -14.90 -2.67
C ASN A 68 23.71 -14.78 -4.06
N PRO A 69 23.93 -15.74 -4.98
CA PRO A 69 23.35 -15.69 -6.33
C PRO A 69 21.82 -15.54 -6.36
N ALA A 70 21.10 -16.16 -5.42
CA ALA A 70 19.64 -16.03 -5.34
C ALA A 70 19.23 -14.60 -4.94
N VAL A 71 19.97 -13.98 -4.02
CA VAL A 71 19.75 -12.58 -3.62
C VAL A 71 20.06 -11.63 -4.78
N GLN A 72 21.12 -11.87 -5.55
CA GLN A 72 21.42 -11.09 -6.74
C GLN A 72 20.31 -11.17 -7.79
N HIS A 73 19.75 -12.37 -8.00
CA HIS A 73 18.65 -12.56 -8.91
C HIS A 73 17.41 -11.77 -8.47
N LEU A 74 17.01 -11.87 -7.20
CA LEU A 74 15.90 -11.08 -6.64
C LEU A 74 16.12 -9.58 -6.79
N LEU A 75 17.34 -9.08 -6.55
CA LEU A 75 17.66 -7.65 -6.72
C LEU A 75 17.61 -7.22 -8.18
N THR A 76 18.04 -8.08 -9.10
CA THR A 76 18.02 -7.79 -10.53
C THR A 76 16.59 -7.69 -11.04
N GLU A 77 15.71 -8.63 -10.68
CA GLU A 77 14.30 -8.56 -11.05
C GLU A 77 13.57 -7.42 -10.32
N GLY A 78 13.85 -7.23 -9.03
CA GLY A 78 13.28 -6.14 -8.24
C GLY A 78 13.56 -4.76 -8.86
N LYS A 79 14.78 -4.50 -9.32
CA LYS A 79 15.13 -3.23 -10.00
C LYS A 79 14.31 -2.96 -11.27
N LYS A 80 13.81 -4.00 -11.97
CA LYS A 80 12.94 -3.82 -13.14
C LYS A 80 11.54 -3.35 -12.76
N LEU A 81 11.09 -3.74 -11.56
CA LEU A 81 9.79 -3.39 -11.00
C LEU A 81 9.80 -1.98 -10.37
N PHE A 82 10.89 -1.61 -9.71
CA PHE A 82 11.08 -0.30 -9.07
C PHE A 82 11.92 0.62 -9.97
N LYS A 83 11.30 1.16 -11.04
CA LYS A 83 12.00 1.92 -12.11
C LYS A 83 12.46 3.33 -11.72
N GLN A 84 11.99 3.91 -10.63
CA GLN A 84 12.39 5.26 -10.21
C GLN A 84 13.56 5.20 -9.21
N PRO A 85 14.72 5.82 -9.52
CA PRO A 85 15.74 6.07 -8.52
C PRO A 85 15.27 7.15 -7.54
N MET A 86 15.81 7.13 -6.32
CA MET A 86 15.62 8.20 -5.33
C MET A 86 15.96 9.55 -5.98
N ALA A 87 15.03 10.50 -5.93
CA ALA A 87 15.32 11.92 -6.10
C ALA A 87 15.88 12.48 -4.79
#